data_AF-A0A537P5E8-F1
#
_entry.id   AF-A0A537P5E8-F1
#
_cell.length_a   1.000
_cell.length_b   1.000
_cell.length_c   1.000
_cell.angle_alpha   90.00
_cell.angle_beta   90.00
_cell.angle_gamma   90.00
#
_symmetry.space_group_name_H-M   'P 1'
#
loop_
_entity.id
_entity.type
_entity.pdbx_description
1 polymer ?
#
loop_
_entity_poly.entity_id
_entity_poly.type
_entity_poly.pdbx_seq_one_letter_code
_entity_poly.pdbx_strand_id
1 'polypeptide(L)'
;METLRTERMVFDANWKIYTDNFVEGYHIPGVHPQFFAAINFEEFKTTAHDGLIRMTAPPRDGLFYRGKWLWMWPNWTLSLFDGGMNTSRINPLGVDRTELIYHFYFADISDARAKERDDLVARNLAIVREDFEICLETHKNYASGAYSPGPLSPRHEAGVAYFQDRIRHSLGLSAT
;
A
#
# COMPACT_ATOMS: atom_id res chain seq x y z
N MET A 1 15.19 17.96 17.07
CA MET A 1 15.00 16.68 16.36
C MET A 1 13.64 16.73 15.68
N GLU A 2 13.57 16.35 14.42
CA GLU A 2 12.34 16.42 13.62
C GLU A 2 11.49 15.17 13.88
N THR A 3 10.21 15.35 14.19
CA THR A 3 9.24 14.26 14.41
C THR A 3 8.82 13.55 13.13
N LEU A 4 9.24 14.10 11.99
CA LEU A 4 8.88 13.71 10.65
C LEU A 4 10.15 13.31 9.88
N ARG A 5 10.14 12.10 9.30
CA ARG A 5 11.08 11.72 8.25
C ARG A 5 10.32 11.57 6.94
N THR A 6 10.83 12.17 5.85
CA THR A 6 10.20 12.13 4.53
C THR A 6 11.10 11.42 3.54
N GLU A 7 10.54 10.46 2.82
CA GLU A 7 11.19 9.73 1.74
C GLU A 7 10.38 9.97 0.46
N ARG A 8 11.07 10.21 -0.65
CA ARG A 8 10.44 10.36 -1.97
C ARG A 8 10.98 9.30 -2.90
N MET A 9 10.09 8.55 -3.53
CA MET A 9 10.44 7.51 -4.47
C MET A 9 9.61 7.65 -5.74
N VAL A 10 10.20 7.33 -6.88
CA VAL A 10 9.52 7.34 -8.17
C VAL A 10 9.68 5.96 -8.80
N PHE A 11 8.60 5.46 -9.39
CA PHE A 11 8.57 4.17 -10.07
C PHE A 11 7.74 4.24 -11.35
N ASP A 12 8.03 3.33 -12.28
CA ASP A 12 7.50 3.35 -13.64
C ASP A 12 6.25 2.47 -13.75
N ALA A 13 5.17 2.91 -13.12
CA ALA A 13 3.84 2.35 -13.31
C ALA A 13 2.75 3.40 -13.12
N ASN A 14 1.56 3.11 -13.64
CA ASN A 14 0.38 3.94 -13.43
C ASN A 14 -0.04 3.95 -11.95
N TRP A 15 -0.39 5.12 -11.41
CA TRP A 15 -0.76 5.29 -10.00
C TRP A 15 -1.93 4.40 -9.54
N LYS A 16 -2.84 4.05 -10.46
CA LYS A 16 -3.98 3.16 -10.19
C LYS A 16 -3.53 1.74 -9.92
N ILE A 17 -2.47 1.27 -10.59
CA ILE A 17 -1.90 -0.08 -10.37
C ILE A 17 -1.34 -0.17 -8.95
N TYR A 18 -0.63 0.87 -8.50
CA TYR A 18 -0.12 0.90 -7.12
C TYR A 18 -1.25 0.97 -6.09
N THR A 19 -2.34 1.66 -6.41
CA THR A 19 -3.52 1.66 -5.56
C THR A 19 -4.17 0.27 -5.51
N ASP A 20 -4.38 -0.38 -6.65
CA ASP A 20 -4.90 -1.75 -6.73
C ASP A 20 -4.06 -2.69 -5.84
N ASN A 21 -2.73 -2.65 -5.97
CA ASN A 21 -1.79 -3.42 -5.14
C ASN A 21 -1.93 -3.12 -3.64
N PHE A 22 -2.07 -1.85 -3.25
CA PHE A 22 -2.15 -1.48 -1.84
C PHE A 22 -3.45 -1.92 -1.18
N VAL A 23 -4.58 -1.94 -1.89
CA VAL A 23 -5.93 -2.09 -1.28
C VAL A 23 -6.41 -3.55 -1.19
N GLU A 24 -5.49 -4.50 -1.27
CA GLU A 24 -5.71 -5.93 -1.18
C GLU A 24 -4.54 -6.63 -0.46
N GLY A 25 -4.75 -7.88 -0.03
CA GLY A 25 -3.71 -8.68 0.62
C GLY A 25 -3.39 -9.97 -0.13
N TYR A 26 -4.05 -10.24 -1.25
CA TYR A 26 -3.91 -11.46 -2.05
C TYR A 26 -2.46 -11.72 -2.49
N HIS A 27 -1.71 -10.68 -2.83
CA HIS A 27 -0.31 -10.83 -3.28
C HIS A 27 0.65 -11.20 -2.13
N ILE A 28 0.31 -10.89 -0.88
CA ILE A 28 1.23 -10.96 0.27
C ILE A 28 1.96 -12.31 0.38
N PRO A 29 1.28 -13.48 0.33
CA PRO A 29 1.96 -14.77 0.49
C PRO A 29 2.94 -15.11 -0.63
N GLY A 30 2.71 -14.59 -1.85
CA GLY A 30 3.56 -14.86 -3.02
C GLY A 30 4.72 -13.88 -3.17
N VAL A 31 4.60 -12.70 -2.58
CA VAL A 31 5.48 -11.55 -2.86
C VAL A 31 6.33 -11.16 -1.67
N HIS A 32 5.74 -11.13 -0.47
CA HIS A 32 6.39 -10.59 0.72
C HIS A 32 6.57 -11.68 1.79
N PRO A 33 7.52 -12.63 1.65
CA PRO A 33 7.74 -13.68 2.64
C PRO A 33 7.94 -13.15 4.06
N GLN A 34 8.68 -12.04 4.20
CA GLN A 34 8.92 -11.41 5.50
C GLN A 34 7.67 -10.76 6.08
N PHE A 35 6.85 -10.11 5.25
CA PHE A 35 5.61 -9.50 5.69
C PHE A 35 4.54 -10.56 6.00
N PHE A 36 4.45 -11.61 5.19
CA PHE A 36 3.58 -12.75 5.44
C PHE A 36 3.91 -13.43 6.77
N ALA A 37 5.19 -13.62 7.06
CA ALA A 37 5.65 -14.12 8.37
C ALA A 37 5.32 -13.15 9.52
N ALA A 38 5.02 -11.88 9.23
CA ALA A 38 4.76 -10.86 10.22
C ALA A 38 3.30 -10.79 10.72
N ILE A 39 2.36 -11.43 10.03
CA ILE A 39 0.92 -11.26 10.26
C ILE A 39 0.18 -12.60 10.33
N ASN A 40 -0.97 -12.61 10.99
CA ASN A 40 -1.96 -13.67 10.82
C ASN A 40 -2.78 -13.39 9.54
N PHE A 41 -2.28 -13.89 8.41
CA PHE A 41 -2.90 -13.68 7.10
C PHE A 41 -4.30 -14.30 6.97
N GLU A 42 -4.59 -15.39 7.69
CA GLU A 42 -5.92 -16.02 7.67
C GLU A 42 -7.02 -15.09 8.20
N GLU A 43 -6.62 -14.15 9.07
CA GLU A 43 -7.48 -13.11 9.63
C GLU A 43 -7.34 -11.76 8.92
N PHE A 44 -6.66 -11.71 7.77
CA PHE A 44 -6.60 -10.51 6.95
C PHE A 44 -7.99 -10.14 6.44
N LYS A 45 -8.43 -8.90 6.68
CA LYS A 45 -9.75 -8.40 6.30
C LYS A 45 -9.62 -7.05 5.62
N THR A 46 -10.28 -6.91 4.48
CA THR A 46 -10.47 -5.63 3.78
C THR A 46 -11.92 -5.22 3.91
N THR A 47 -12.15 -3.99 4.39
CA THR A 47 -13.48 -3.39 4.52
C THR A 47 -13.49 -2.03 3.82
N ALA A 48 -14.41 -1.85 2.87
CA ALA A 48 -14.63 -0.57 2.21
C ALA A 48 -15.72 0.23 2.94
N HIS A 49 -15.46 1.52 3.10
CA HIS A 49 -16.34 2.55 3.63
C HIS A 49 -16.38 3.72 2.63
N ASP A 50 -17.28 4.68 2.82
CA ASP A 50 -17.29 5.87 1.96
C ASP A 50 -15.98 6.67 2.12
N GLY A 51 -15.23 6.83 1.03
CA GLY A 51 -13.94 7.52 1.01
C GLY A 51 -12.76 6.74 1.59
N LEU A 52 -12.94 5.53 2.14
CA LEU A 52 -11.94 4.85 2.96
C LEU A 52 -11.96 3.33 2.74
N ILE A 53 -10.80 2.74 2.49
CA ILE A 53 -10.58 1.29 2.60
C ILE A 53 -9.75 1.04 3.84
N ARG A 54 -10.20 0.12 4.70
CA ARG A 54 -9.48 -0.32 5.88
C ARG A 54 -9.10 -1.78 5.73
N MET A 55 -7.82 -2.07 5.88
CA MET A 55 -7.28 -3.42 5.95
C MET A 55 -6.76 -3.70 7.35
N THR A 56 -7.05 -4.89 7.86
CA THR A 56 -6.58 -5.34 9.17
C THR A 56 -6.08 -6.76 9.13
N ALA A 57 -4.96 -7.03 9.82
CA ALA A 57 -4.47 -8.38 10.07
C ALA A 57 -3.79 -8.41 11.44
N PRO A 58 -4.15 -9.32 12.36
CA PRO A 58 -3.47 -9.41 13.65
C PRO A 58 -1.96 -9.59 13.45
N PRO A 59 -1.10 -8.80 14.12
CA PRO A 59 0.33 -9.03 14.06
C PRO A 59 0.69 -10.33 14.78
N ARG A 60 1.73 -11.02 14.31
CA ARG A 60 2.38 -12.10 15.09
C ARG A 60 3.35 -11.47 16.10
N ASP A 61 3.64 -12.20 17.19
CA ASP A 61 4.52 -11.71 18.26
C ASP A 61 5.91 -11.29 17.72
N GLY A 62 6.41 -10.15 18.21
CA GLY A 62 7.78 -9.67 17.93
C GLY A 62 7.96 -8.79 16.70
N LEU A 63 6.89 -8.32 16.06
CA LEU A 63 6.96 -7.61 14.77
C LEU A 63 6.46 -6.16 14.86
N PHE A 64 6.99 -5.32 13.98
CA PHE A 64 6.84 -3.86 14.06
C PHE A 64 5.50 -3.35 13.52
N TYR A 65 4.74 -4.12 12.73
CA TYR A 65 3.44 -3.69 12.23
C TYR A 65 2.35 -3.85 13.29
N ARG A 66 1.40 -2.90 13.34
CA ARG A 66 0.19 -3.00 14.18
C ARG A 66 -1.03 -3.56 13.44
N GLY A 67 -0.81 -4.11 12.25
CA GLY A 67 -1.86 -4.85 11.58
C GLY A 67 -3.01 -4.00 11.05
N LYS A 68 -2.77 -2.71 10.78
CA LYS A 68 -3.79 -1.76 10.35
C LYS A 68 -3.23 -0.84 9.26
N TRP A 69 -3.87 -0.90 8.09
CA TRP A 69 -3.58 -0.09 6.92
C TRP A 69 -4.85 0.56 6.43
N LEU A 70 -4.78 1.84 6.09
CA LEU A 70 -5.87 2.63 5.58
C LEU A 70 -5.47 3.20 4.23
N TRP A 71 -6.39 3.18 3.28
CA TRP A 71 -6.32 3.95 2.05
C TRP A 71 -7.51 4.90 2.01
N MET A 72 -7.27 6.15 1.64
CA MET A 72 -8.28 7.20 1.57
C MET A 72 -8.31 7.81 0.18
N TRP A 73 -9.52 7.99 -0.33
CA TRP A 73 -9.75 8.64 -1.61
C TRP A 73 -9.20 10.08 -1.59
N PRO A 74 -8.50 10.55 -2.64
CA PRO A 74 -8.25 9.81 -3.89
C PRO A 74 -6.98 8.95 -3.91
N ASN A 75 -5.99 9.23 -3.07
CA ASN A 75 -4.63 8.70 -3.27
C ASN A 75 -3.73 8.77 -2.02
N TRP A 76 -4.29 8.65 -0.82
CA TRP A 76 -3.54 8.76 0.43
C TRP A 76 -3.59 7.46 1.24
N THR A 77 -2.50 7.11 1.92
CA THR A 77 -2.47 5.94 2.82
C THR A 77 -2.00 6.30 4.22
N LEU A 78 -2.37 5.47 5.19
CA LEU A 78 -1.88 5.50 6.56
C LEU A 78 -1.65 4.08 7.04
N SER A 79 -0.51 3.82 7.68
CA SER A 79 -0.22 2.54 8.32
C SER A 79 0.33 2.74 9.73
N LEU A 80 -0.04 1.85 10.65
CA LEU A 80 0.41 1.89 12.03
C LEU A 80 1.54 0.88 12.27
N PHE A 81 2.58 1.33 12.96
CA PHE A 81 3.68 0.49 13.43
C PHE A 81 3.96 0.76 14.91
N ASP A 82 4.78 -0.07 15.54
CA ASP A 82 5.11 0.11 16.94
C ASP A 82 5.95 1.37 17.17
N GLY A 83 5.46 2.28 18.01
CA GLY A 83 6.09 3.57 18.26
C GLY A 83 5.79 4.67 17.22
N GLY A 84 4.85 4.47 16.29
CA GLY A 84 4.48 5.53 15.34
C GLY A 84 3.49 5.17 14.25
N MET A 85 3.51 5.97 13.19
CA MET A 85 2.72 5.74 11.97
C MET A 85 3.46 6.24 10.74
N ASN A 86 3.08 5.73 9.57
CA ASN A 86 3.47 6.32 8.30
C ASN A 86 2.25 6.72 7.49
N THR A 87 2.46 7.66 6.58
CA THR A 87 1.44 8.09 5.61
C THR A 87 2.08 8.26 4.25
N SER A 88 1.39 7.87 3.16
CA SER A 88 1.89 8.06 1.81
C SER A 88 0.93 8.86 0.93
N ARG A 89 1.45 9.65 -0.02
CA ARG A 89 0.69 10.18 -1.16
C ARG A 89 1.15 9.49 -2.44
N ILE A 90 0.20 8.99 -3.22
CA ILE A 90 0.42 8.30 -4.50
C ILE A 90 0.13 9.31 -5.62
N ASN A 91 1.16 9.96 -6.14
CA ASN A 91 1.03 11.08 -7.07
C ASN A 91 1.30 10.64 -8.51
N PRO A 92 0.34 10.79 -9.44
CA PRO A 92 0.63 10.57 -10.85
C PRO A 92 1.59 11.65 -11.37
N LEU A 93 2.72 11.22 -11.95
CA LEU A 93 3.62 12.08 -12.73
C LEU A 93 3.40 11.93 -14.24
N GLY A 94 2.74 10.84 -14.65
CA GLY A 94 2.42 10.51 -16.03
C GLY A 94 1.49 9.30 -16.11
N VAL A 95 1.24 8.81 -17.33
CA VAL A 95 0.42 7.60 -17.54
C VAL A 95 1.11 6.31 -17.07
N ASP A 96 2.43 6.34 -17.00
CA ASP A 96 3.35 5.24 -16.71
C ASP A 96 4.34 5.59 -15.58
N ARG A 97 4.11 6.69 -14.85
CA ARG A 97 5.04 7.18 -13.83
C ARG A 97 4.33 7.72 -12.60
N THR A 98 4.76 7.27 -11.43
CA THR A 98 4.16 7.63 -10.14
C THR A 98 5.22 8.01 -9.12
N GLU A 99 4.96 9.04 -8.32
CA GLU A 99 5.74 9.40 -7.15
C GLU A 99 5.01 8.94 -5.88
N LEU A 100 5.73 8.28 -4.98
CA LEU A 100 5.30 8.03 -3.62
C LEU A 100 6.03 9.00 -2.69
N ILE A 101 5.30 9.90 -2.04
CA ILE A 101 5.82 10.72 -0.94
C ILE A 101 5.44 10.04 0.36
N TYR A 102 6.43 9.55 1.10
CA TYR A 102 6.22 8.74 2.29
C TYR A 102 6.74 9.46 3.54
N HIS A 103 5.86 9.62 4.52
CA HIS A 103 6.14 10.32 5.77
C HIS A 103 6.09 9.33 6.93
N PHE A 104 7.13 9.33 7.76
CA PHE A 104 7.19 8.59 9.01
C PHE A 104 7.07 9.54 10.19
N TYR A 105 6.19 9.21 11.13
CA TYR A 105 5.94 9.95 12.35
C TYR A 105 6.27 9.05 13.54
N PHE A 106 7.15 9.52 14.42
CA PHE A 106 7.63 8.76 15.57
C PHE A 106 7.18 9.38 16.89
N ALA A 107 6.74 8.53 17.83
CA ALA A 107 6.39 8.94 19.17
C ALA A 107 7.62 9.28 20.04
N ASP A 108 8.69 8.49 19.91
CA ASP A 108 9.97 8.70 20.61
C ASP A 108 11.06 9.16 19.63
N ILE A 109 11.41 10.44 19.74
CA ILE A 109 12.44 11.09 18.91
C ILE A 109 13.79 11.17 19.60
N SER A 110 14.02 10.52 20.75
CA SER A 110 15.31 10.56 21.45
C SER A 110 16.46 10.00 20.61
N ASP A 111 17.69 10.46 20.88
CA ASP A 111 18.90 9.91 20.25
C ASP A 111 19.09 8.42 20.56
N ALA A 112 18.66 7.97 21.75
CA ALA A 112 18.71 6.58 22.16
C ALA A 112 17.94 5.64 21.21
N ARG A 113 16.89 6.15 20.55
CA ARG A 113 16.05 5.40 19.60
C ARG A 113 16.41 5.66 18.13
N ALA A 114 17.44 6.45 17.84
CA ALA A 114 17.77 6.86 16.46
C ALA A 114 18.00 5.65 15.54
N LYS A 115 18.82 4.68 15.98
CA LYS A 115 19.10 3.47 15.22
C LYS A 115 17.84 2.64 14.95
N GLU A 116 16.98 2.48 15.95
CA GLU A 116 15.74 1.71 15.80
C GLU A 116 14.79 2.36 14.77
N ARG A 117 14.70 3.69 14.77
CA ARG A 117 13.91 4.44 13.77
C ARG A 117 14.48 4.26 12.37
N ASP A 118 15.80 4.34 12.21
CA ASP A 118 16.45 4.14 10.91
C ASP A 118 16.24 2.72 10.37
N ASP A 119 16.40 1.71 11.22
CA ASP A 119 16.16 0.30 10.87
C ASP A 119 14.67 0.06 10.53
N LEU A 120 13.73 0.73 11.21
CA LEU A 120 12.30 0.66 10.90
C LEU A 120 11.98 1.28 9.54
N VAL A 121 12.51 2.48 9.26
CA VAL A 121 12.32 3.13 7.95
C VAL A 121 12.89 2.25 6.85
N ALA A 122 14.12 1.75 7.00
CA ALA A 122 14.75 0.90 6.00
C ALA A 122 13.93 -0.35 5.67
N ARG A 123 13.36 -1.03 6.68
CA ARG A 123 12.49 -2.20 6.49
C ARG A 123 11.18 -1.86 5.79
N ASN A 124 10.52 -0.74 6.15
CA ASN A 124 9.30 -0.31 5.46
C ASN A 124 9.58 0.02 3.99
N LEU A 125 10.69 0.72 3.71
CA LEU A 125 11.07 1.06 2.34
C LEU A 125 11.47 -0.17 1.51
N ALA A 126 11.97 -1.24 2.13
CA ALA A 126 12.25 -2.49 1.42
C ALA A 126 10.95 -3.13 0.88
N ILE A 127 9.91 -3.23 1.73
CA ILE A 127 8.59 -3.76 1.34
C ILE A 127 7.98 -2.90 0.22
N VAL A 128 8.04 -1.57 0.35
CA VAL A 128 7.52 -0.66 -0.69
C VAL A 128 8.25 -0.84 -2.03
N ARG A 129 9.53 -1.19 -2.03
CA ARG A 129 10.26 -1.46 -3.28
C ARG A 129 9.84 -2.79 -3.92
N GLU A 130 9.54 -3.81 -3.11
CA GLU A 130 8.97 -5.07 -3.60
C GLU A 130 7.62 -4.82 -4.29
N ASP A 131 6.76 -3.94 -3.72
CA ASP A 131 5.51 -3.51 -4.36
C ASP A 131 5.75 -2.82 -5.72
N PHE A 132 6.78 -1.97 -5.82
CA PHE A 132 7.09 -1.26 -7.06
C PHE A 132 7.49 -2.21 -8.19
N GLU A 133 8.22 -3.29 -7.88
CA GLU A 133 8.62 -4.28 -8.88
C GLU A 133 7.39 -4.97 -9.51
N ILE A 134 6.38 -5.31 -8.70
CA ILE A 134 5.14 -5.92 -9.20
C ILE A 134 4.31 -4.92 -9.98
N CYS A 135 4.22 -3.68 -9.51
CA CYS A 135 3.51 -2.63 -10.23
C CYS A 135 4.13 -2.39 -11.61
N LEU A 136 5.46 -2.40 -11.70
CA LEU A 136 6.20 -2.26 -12.96
C LEU A 136 5.89 -3.42 -13.92
N GLU A 137 5.98 -4.66 -13.46
CA GLU A 137 5.69 -5.83 -14.31
C GLU A 137 4.21 -5.88 -14.72
N THR A 138 3.29 -5.52 -13.82
CA THR A 138 1.86 -5.40 -14.12
C THR A 138 1.60 -4.33 -15.19
N HIS A 139 2.27 -3.18 -15.09
CA HIS A 139 2.15 -2.12 -16.08
C HIS A 139 2.66 -2.56 -17.46
N LYS A 140 3.82 -3.23 -17.53
CA LYS A 140 4.35 -3.80 -18.78
C LYS A 140 3.38 -4.81 -19.41
N ASN A 141 2.76 -5.66 -18.59
CA ASN A 141 1.76 -6.62 -19.07
C ASN A 141 0.53 -5.92 -19.66
N TYR A 142 0.02 -4.85 -19.03
CA TYR A 142 -1.08 -4.07 -19.60
C TYR A 142 -0.68 -3.36 -20.90
N ALA A 143 0.53 -2.78 -20.94
CA ALA A 143 1.05 -2.09 -22.12
C ALA A 143 1.34 -3.04 -23.30
N SER A 144 1.51 -4.34 -23.05
CA SER A 144 1.75 -5.34 -24.11
C SER A 144 0.57 -5.53 -25.07
N GLY A 145 -0.64 -5.14 -24.66
CA GLY A 145 -1.87 -5.35 -25.44
C GLY A 145 -2.40 -6.80 -25.40
N ALA A 146 -1.72 -7.73 -24.74
CA ALA A 146 -2.15 -9.12 -24.59
C ALA A 146 -3.08 -9.35 -23.37
N TYR A 147 -3.22 -8.36 -22.50
CA TYR A 147 -4.05 -8.47 -21.30
C TYR A 147 -5.55 -8.44 -21.62
N SER A 148 -6.29 -9.36 -21.02
CA SER A 148 -7.75 -9.31 -20.94
C SER A 148 -8.16 -9.21 -19.47
N PRO A 149 -9.05 -8.27 -19.09
CA PRO A 149 -9.56 -8.21 -17.72
C PRO A 149 -10.21 -9.52 -17.28
N GLY A 150 -9.89 -9.93 -16.05
CA GLY A 150 -10.49 -11.08 -15.37
C GLY A 150 -11.35 -10.66 -14.19
N PRO A 151 -12.09 -11.59 -13.58
CA PRO A 151 -12.85 -11.30 -12.37
C PRO A 151 -11.91 -11.03 -11.19
N LEU A 152 -12.29 -10.06 -10.34
CA LEU A 152 -11.66 -9.85 -9.04
C LEU A 152 -12.12 -10.92 -8.05
N SER A 153 -11.22 -11.35 -7.18
CA SER A 153 -11.46 -12.26 -6.07
C SER A 153 -12.45 -11.64 -5.08
N PRO A 154 -13.66 -12.20 -4.89
CA PRO A 154 -14.63 -11.68 -3.93
C PRO A 154 -14.13 -11.77 -2.47
N ARG A 155 -13.17 -12.67 -2.22
CA ARG A 155 -12.58 -12.87 -0.90
C ARG A 155 -11.45 -11.89 -0.59
N HIS A 156 -10.61 -11.58 -1.58
CA HIS A 156 -9.34 -10.89 -1.33
C HIS A 156 -9.28 -9.46 -1.92
N GLU A 157 -10.07 -9.16 -2.94
CA GLU A 157 -9.93 -7.95 -3.75
C GLU A 157 -11.14 -7.00 -3.65
N ALA A 158 -11.89 -7.07 -2.55
CA ALA A 158 -13.04 -6.17 -2.31
C ALA A 158 -12.63 -4.69 -2.28
N GLY A 159 -11.41 -4.38 -1.82
CA GLY A 159 -10.86 -3.02 -1.86
C GLY A 159 -10.59 -2.53 -3.28
N VAL A 160 -10.06 -3.42 -4.14
CA VAL A 160 -9.82 -3.15 -5.57
C VAL A 160 -11.13 -2.84 -6.28
N ALA A 161 -12.14 -3.68 -6.05
CA ALA A 161 -13.48 -3.48 -6.62
C ALA A 161 -14.05 -2.09 -6.24
N TYR A 162 -14.00 -1.76 -4.94
CA TYR A 162 -14.43 -0.45 -4.46
C TYR A 162 -13.66 0.71 -5.10
N PHE A 163 -12.32 0.63 -5.15
CA PHE A 163 -11.51 1.68 -5.75
C PHE A 163 -11.81 1.88 -7.24
N GLN A 164 -11.85 0.79 -8.01
CA GLN A 164 -12.16 0.85 -9.43
C GLN A 164 -13.57 1.41 -9.68
N ASP A 165 -14.56 1.06 -8.86
CA ASP A 165 -15.89 1.66 -8.94
C ASP A 165 -15.86 3.15 -8.65
N ARG A 166 -15.12 3.61 -7.64
CA ARG A 166 -14.96 5.04 -7.34
C ARG A 166 -14.31 5.79 -8.50
N ILE A 167 -13.35 5.19 -9.20
CA ILE A 167 -12.77 5.74 -10.43
C ILE A 167 -13.83 5.85 -11.53
N ARG A 168 -14.58 4.78 -11.81
CA ARG A 168 -15.66 4.79 -12.82
C ARG A 168 -16.66 5.91 -12.55
N HIS A 169 -17.16 6.00 -11.33
CA HIS A 169 -18.09 7.06 -10.91
C HIS A 169 -17.49 8.46 -11.08
N SER A 170 -16.22 8.66 -10.68
CA SER A 170 -15.55 9.96 -10.80
C SER A 170 -15.30 10.38 -12.26
N LEU A 171 -15.23 9.41 -13.17
CA LEU A 171 -15.13 9.63 -14.62
C LEU A 171 -16.49 9.73 -15.31
N GLY A 172 -17.60 9.59 -14.58
CA GLY A 172 -18.95 9.55 -15.17
C GLY A 172 -19.23 8.30 -16.01
N LEU A 173 -18.48 7.22 -15.78
CA LEU A 173 -18.69 5.93 -16.43
C LEU A 173 -19.71 5.12 -15.64
N SER A 174 -20.79 4.69 -16.31
CA SER A 174 -21.80 3.81 -15.71
C SER A 174 -21.21 2.43 -15.41
N ALA A 175 -21.67 1.79 -14.32
CA ALA A 175 -21.44 0.37 -14.12
C ALA A 175 -22.18 -0.40 -15.23
N THR A 176 -21.44 -1.17 -16.03
CA THR A 176 -21.99 -2.12 -17.00
C THR A 176 -22.46 -3.39 -16.31
#